data_AF-G9XHF4-F1
#
_entry.id   AF-G9XHF4-F1
#
_cell.length_a   1.000
_cell.length_b   1.000
_cell.length_c   1.000
_cell.angle_alpha   90.00
_cell.angle_beta   90.00
_cell.angle_gamma   90.00
#
_symmetry.space_group_name_H-M   'P 1'
#
loop_
_entity.id
_entity.type
_entity.pdbx_description
1 polymer ?
#
loop_
_entity_poly.entity_id
_entity_poly.type
_entity_poly.pdbx_seq_one_letter_code
_entity_poly.pdbx_strand_id
1 'polypeptide(L)' 'MPTARTKANRKYNEKAYDRIALTVPKGEKEQIRVVAEKQGKSLNAFINEAIREKIQKSTEN' A
#
# COMPACT_ATOMS: atom_id res chain seq x y z
N MET A 1 -19.19 -16.76 15.17
CA MET A 1 -19.78 -15.43 15.41
C MET A 1 -18.71 -14.37 15.18
N PRO A 2 -18.79 -13.50 14.14
CA PRO A 2 -17.83 -12.41 13.97
C PRO A 2 -18.07 -11.38 15.08
N THR A 3 -17.05 -11.14 15.91
CA THR A 3 -17.12 -10.22 17.05
C THR A 3 -17.29 -8.76 16.58
N ALA A 4 -17.93 -7.93 17.41
CA ALA A 4 -18.19 -6.51 17.11
C ALA A 4 -16.91 -5.73 16.78
N ARG A 5 -15.76 -6.11 17.36
CA ARG A 5 -14.44 -5.55 17.03
C ARG A 5 -14.04 -5.78 15.56
N THR A 6 -14.36 -6.95 15.00
CA THR A 6 -14.04 -7.26 13.60
C THR A 6 -14.83 -6.40 12.62
N LYS A 7 -16.10 -6.10 12.93
CA LYS A 7 -16.92 -5.18 12.13
C LYS A 7 -16.43 -3.74 12.22
N ALA A 8 -16.02 -3.29 13.40
CA ALA A 8 -15.46 -1.95 13.59
C ALA A 8 -14.15 -1.77 12.81
N ASN A 9 -13.19 -2.68 12.96
CA ASN A 9 -11.92 -2.62 12.24
C ASN A 9 -12.10 -2.63 10.71
N ARG A 10 -13.13 -3.34 10.22
CA ARG A 10 -13.45 -3.35 8.78
C ARG A 10 -13.93 -1.98 8.30
N LYS A 11 -14.83 -1.34 9.05
CA LYS A 11 -15.33 0.02 8.75
C LYS A 11 -14.21 1.07 8.79
N TYR A 12 -13.29 0.98 9.74
CA TYR A 12 -12.14 1.89 9.80
C TYR A 12 -11.18 1.67 8.62
N ASN A 13 -10.88 0.42 8.29
CA ASN A 13 -10.01 0.12 7.16
C ASN A 13 -10.59 0.59 5.83
N GLU A 14 -11.92 0.49 5.65
CA GLU A 14 -12.60 0.89 4.42
C GLU A 14 -12.72 2.42 4.27
N LYS A 15 -12.80 3.13 5.40
CA LYS A 15 -12.94 4.61 5.41
C LYS A 15 -11.59 5.34 5.36
N ALA A 16 -10.51 4.69 5.78
CA ALA A 16 -9.18 5.28 5.88
C ALA A 16 -8.20 4.78 4.80
N TYR A 17 -8.46 3.62 4.18
CA TYR A 17 -7.55 3.03 3.21
C TYR A 17 -8.31 2.52 1.98
N ASP A 18 -8.07 3.15 0.83
CA ASP A 18 -8.46 2.60 -0.46
C ASP A 18 -7.65 1.32 -0.74
N ARG A 19 -8.34 0.21 -0.98
CA ARG A 19 -7.71 -1.06 -1.37
C ARG A 19 -7.53 -1.10 -2.88
N ILE A 20 -6.36 -0.71 -3.34
CA ILE A 20 -5.96 -0.85 -4.74
C ILE A 20 -5.43 -2.27 -4.94
N ALA A 21 -6.11 -3.06 -5.76
CA ALA A 21 -5.58 -4.33 -6.25
C ALA A 21 -4.53 -4.02 -7.34
N LEU A 22 -3.26 -3.96 -6.95
CA LEU A 22 -2.15 -3.72 -7.88
C LEU A 22 -1.72 -5.05 -8.51
N THR A 23 -1.91 -5.18 -9.82
CA THR A 23 -1.38 -6.29 -10.61
C THR A 23 0.05 -5.96 -11.02
N VAL A 24 1.04 -6.56 -10.35
CA VAL A 24 2.45 -6.47 -10.73
C VAL A 24 2.91 -7.76 -11.41
N PRO A 25 3.83 -7.68 -12.39
CA PRO A 25 4.44 -8.85 -12.99
C PRO A 25 5.19 -9.70 -11.94
N LYS A 26 5.30 -11.01 -12.19
CA LYS A 26 6.04 -11.92 -11.32
C LYS A 26 7.51 -11.47 -11.20
N GLY A 27 8.02 -11.39 -9.97
CA GLY A 27 9.38 -10.94 -9.65
C GLY A 27 9.45 -9.49 -9.16
N GLU A 28 8.57 -8.62 -9.67
CA GLU A 28 8.58 -7.20 -9.28
C GLU A 28 8.12 -7.01 -7.83
N LYS A 29 7.15 -7.82 -7.37
CA LYS A 29 6.77 -7.87 -5.94
C LYS A 29 7.96 -8.20 -5.03
N GLU A 30 8.84 -9.10 -5.46
CA GLU A 30 10.03 -9.49 -4.69
C GLU A 30 11.05 -8.35 -4.66
N GLN A 31 11.27 -7.67 -5.79
CA GLN A 31 12.15 -6.50 -5.84
C GLN A 31 11.64 -5.37 -4.95
N ILE A 32 10.34 -5.06 -5.00
CA ILE A 32 9.71 -4.05 -4.14
C ILE A 32 9.86 -4.47 -2.67
N ARG A 33 9.70 -5.75 -2.36
CA ARG A 33 9.90 -6.28 -1.02
C ARG A 33 11.32 -6.07 -0.53
N VAL A 34 12.33 -6.44 -1.32
CA VAL A 34 13.75 -6.27 -0.96
C VAL A 34 14.10 -4.80 -0.75
N VAL A 35 13.59 -3.89 -1.59
CA VAL A 35 13.82 -2.45 -1.43
C VAL A 35 13.12 -1.92 -0.18
N ALA A 36 11.89 -2.36 0.08
CA ALA A 36 11.15 -1.99 1.28
C ALA A 36 11.84 -2.49 2.56
N GLU A 37 12.32 -3.74 2.57
CA GLU A 37 13.10 -4.31 3.69
C GLU A 37 14.42 -3.56 3.89
N LYS A 38 15.13 -3.18 2.81
CA LYS A 38 16.33 -2.32 2.90
C LYS A 38 16.04 -0.94 3.49
N GLN A 39 14.85 -0.38 3.21
CA GLN A 39 14.42 0.89 3.79
C GLN A 39 13.79 0.74 5.18
N GLY A 40 13.64 -0.48 5.70
CA GLY A 40 12.95 -0.74 6.98
C GLY A 40 11.45 -0.41 6.93
N LYS A 41 10.86 -0.38 5.73
CA LYS A 41 9.45 -0.01 5.50
C LYS A 41 8.63 -1.23 5.10
N SER A 42 7.35 -1.20 5.41
CA SER A 42 6.40 -2.19 4.89
C SER A 42 6.23 -2.02 3.37
N LEU A 43 6.04 -3.13 2.67
CA LEU A 43 5.74 -3.19 1.23
C LEU A 43 4.67 -2.17 0.81
N ASN A 44 3.54 -2.12 1.54
CA ASN A 44 2.46 -1.16 1.25
C ASN A 44 2.86 0.30 1.46
N ALA A 45 3.69 0.60 2.47
CA ALA A 45 4.16 1.96 2.73
C ALA A 45 5.07 2.44 1.60
N PHE A 46 6.00 1.58 1.17
CA PHE A 46 6.89 1.86 0.05
C PHE A 46 6.12 2.10 -1.26
N ILE A 47 5.12 1.26 -1.56
CA ILE A 47 4.28 1.44 -2.76
C ILE A 47 3.50 2.76 -2.67
N ASN A 48 2.91 3.08 -1.51
CA ASN A 48 2.18 4.33 -1.33
C ASN A 48 3.06 5.57 -1.45
N GLU A 49 4.28 5.55 -0.92
CA GLU A 49 5.25 6.65 -1.08
C GLU A 49 5.66 6.80 -2.53
N ALA A 50 6.01 5.71 -3.22
CA ALA A 50 6.38 5.76 -4.64
C ALA A 50 5.24 6.30 -5.52
N ILE A 51 4.00 5.92 -5.24
CA ILE A 51 2.82 6.46 -5.92
C ILE A 51 2.67 7.95 -5.63
N ARG A 52 2.80 8.39 -4.38
CA ARG A 52 2.72 9.82 -4.00
C ARG A 52 3.81 10.65 -4.67
N GLU A 53 5.06 10.18 -4.66
CA GLU A 53 6.16 10.84 -5.34
C GLU A 53 5.92 10.95 -6.86
N LYS A 54 5.37 9.90 -7.48
CA LYS A 54 5.00 9.90 -8.90
C LYS A 54 3.86 10.86 -9.22
N ILE A 55 2.80 10.88 -8.41
CA ILE A 55 1.68 11.81 -8.57
C ILE A 55 2.18 13.25 -8.47
N GLN A 56 3.00 13.55 -7.45
CA GLN A 56 3.55 14.89 -7.25
C GLN A 56 4.40 15.33 -8.45
N LYS A 57 5.27 14.45 -8.96
CA LYS A 57 6.08 14.72 -10.16
C LYS A 57 5.25 14.90 -11.44
N SER A 58 4.08 14.26 -11.53
CA SER A 58 3.17 14.43 -12.67
C SER A 58 2.32 15.70 -12.59
N THR A 59 2.10 16.25 -11.39
CA THR A 59 1.36 17.52 -11.22
C THR A 59 2.26 18.76 -11.37
N GLU A 60 3.58 18.60 -11.24
CA GLU A 60 4.57 19.68 -11.40
C GLU A 60 5.16 19.80 -12.84
N ASN A 61 4.49 19.28 -13.87
CA ASN A 61 4.86 19.54 -15.28
C ASN A 61 3.71 20.20 -16.06
#